data_AF-A0A1H7ENP9-F1
#
_entry.id   AF-A0A1H7ENP9-F1
#
_cell.length_a   1.000
_cell.length_b   1.000
_cell.length_c   1.000
_cell.angle_alpha   90.00
_cell.angle_beta   90.00
_cell.angle_gamma   90.00
#
_symmetry.space_group_name_H-M   'P 1'
#
loop_
_entity.id
_entity.type
_entity.pdbx_description
1 polymer ?
#
loop_
_entity_poly.entity_id
_entity_poly.type
_entity_poly.pdbx_seq_one_letter_code
_entity_poly.pdbx_strand_id
1 'polypeptide(L)' 'MSRHLFQLQHLFVKLRDRYGDSDHAVCELGAQLQALEVVEAKEKETRVDTRQLLAAGQFRANRSASSGAPRLL' A
#
# COMPACT_ATOMS: atom_id res chain seq x y z
N MET A 1 6.57 -2.54 -5.04
CA MET A 1 6.95 -1.13 -5.17
C MET A 1 6.51 -0.71 -6.55
N SER A 2 6.13 0.54 -6.74
CA SER A 2 5.82 1.04 -8.07
C SER A 2 7.06 1.01 -8.98
N ARG A 3 6.84 0.92 -10.30
CA ARG A 3 7.93 0.97 -11.29
C ARG A 3 8.69 2.29 -11.22
N HIS A 4 8.01 3.38 -10.85
CA HIS A 4 8.60 4.71 -10.78
C HIS A 4 9.50 4.89 -9.56
N LEU A 5 9.12 4.35 -8.39
CA LEU A 5 9.97 4.39 -7.21
C LEU A 5 11.29 3.65 -7.44
N PHE A 6 11.24 2.50 -8.11
CA PHE A 6 12.45 1.76 -8.50
C PHE A 6 13.36 2.56 -9.44
N GLN A 7 12.77 3.27 -10.41
CA GLN A 7 13.54 4.14 -11.31
C GLN A 7 14.20 5.30 -10.56
N LEU A 8 13.50 5.91 -9.60
CA LEU A 8 14.04 7.00 -8.78
C LEU A 8 15.18 6.54 -7.87
N GLN A 9 15.05 5.38 -7.22
CA GLN A 9 16.15 4.78 -6.44
C GLN A 9 17.39 4.53 -7.30
N HIS A 10 17.21 4.00 -8.51
CA HIS A 10 18.32 3.74 -9.41
C HIS A 10 19.00 5.04 -9.89
N LEU A 11 18.24 6.10 -10.15
CA LEU A 11 18.79 7.42 -10.45
C LEU A 11 19.52 8.03 -9.25
N PHE A 12 18.99 7.84 -8.04
CA PHE A 12 19.60 8.29 -6.80
C PHE A 12 20.97 7.64 -6.57
N VAL A 13 21.10 6.33 -6.75
CA VAL A 13 22.40 5.64 -6.66
C VAL A 13 23.42 6.26 -7.62
N LYS A 14 23.01 6.52 -8.87
CA LYS A 14 23.88 7.17 -9.86
C LYS A 14 24.26 8.62 -9.52
N LEU A 15 23.41 9.35 -8.79
CA LEU A 15 23.72 10.70 -8.31
C LEU A 15 24.68 10.63 -7.13
N ARG A 16 24.41 9.75 -6.17
CA ARG A 16 25.26 9.50 -5.01
C ARG A 16 26.67 9.08 -5.41
N ASP A 17 26.81 8.21 -6.40
CA ASP A 17 28.11 7.77 -6.92
C ASP A 17 28.92 8.92 -7.58
N ARG A 18 28.24 9.95 -8.10
CA ARG A 18 28.90 11.10 -8.76
C ARG A 18 29.24 12.24 -7.82
N TYR A 19 28.32 12.56 -6.91
CA TYR A 19 28.40 13.74 -6.05
C TYR A 19 28.83 13.41 -4.62
N GLY A 20 28.80 12.12 -4.25
CA GLY A 20 29.19 11.63 -2.94
C GLY A 20 28.11 11.79 -1.88
N ASP A 21 28.28 11.06 -0.78
CA ASP A 21 27.34 11.02 0.35
C ASP A 21 27.32 12.31 1.19
N SER A 22 28.22 13.25 0.90
CA SER A 22 28.32 14.54 1.61
C SER A 22 27.58 15.67 0.88
N ASP A 23 27.09 15.43 -0.34
CA ASP A 23 26.32 16.41 -1.09
C ASP A 23 24.93 16.59 -0.45
N HIS A 24 24.61 17.84 -0.12
CA HIS A 24 23.38 18.17 0.60
C HIS A 24 22.12 17.80 -0.19
N ALA A 25 22.12 18.02 -1.51
CA ALA A 25 20.98 17.69 -2.36
C ALA A 25 20.80 16.18 -2.49
N VAL A 26 21.90 15.41 -2.55
CA VAL A 26 21.86 13.95 -2.49
C VAL A 26 21.26 13.48 -1.16
N CYS A 27 21.71 14.01 -0.03
CA CYS A 27 21.14 13.65 1.27
C CYS A 27 19.63 13.94 1.37
N GLU A 28 19.19 15.11 0.90
CA GLU A 28 17.77 15.48 0.89
C GLU A 28 16.94 14.57 -0.03
N LEU A 29 17.43 14.29 -1.24
CA LEU A 29 16.81 13.33 -2.17
C LEU A 29 16.69 11.93 -1.58
N GLY A 30 17.72 11.47 -0.86
CA GLY A 30 17.70 10.18 -0.17
C GLY A 30 16.61 10.11 0.89
N ALA A 31 16.47 11.17 1.71
CA ALA A 31 15.42 11.26 2.73
C ALA A 31 14.02 11.28 2.12
N GLN A 32 13.82 12.02 1.02
CA GLN A 32 12.54 12.07 0.30
C GLN A 32 12.17 10.70 -0.30
N LEU A 33 13.14 9.98 -0.86
CA LEU A 33 12.91 8.62 -1.39
C LEU A 33 12.52 7.64 -0.29
N GLN A 34 13.20 7.69 0.86
CA GLN A 34 12.87 6.85 2.00
C GLN A 34 11.46 7.15 2.54
N ALA A 35 11.05 8.43 2.56
CA ALA A 35 9.69 8.81 2.94
C ALA A 35 8.64 8.21 1.98
N LEU A 36 8.90 8.25 0.66
CA LEU A 36 8.03 7.66 -0.35
C LEU A 36 7.90 6.14 -0.21
N GLU A 37 8.99 5.44 0.10
CA GLU A 37 8.97 3.99 0.37
C GLU A 37 8.08 3.63 1.56
N VAL A 38 8.17 4.42 2.64
CA VAL A 38 7.33 4.22 3.84
C VAL A 38 5.86 4.46 3.52
N VAL A 39 5.53 5.47 2.71
CA VAL A 39 4.15 5.73 2.27
C VAL A 39 3.63 4.56 1.42
N GLU A 40 4.38 4.09 0.43
CA GLU A 40 3.96 2.92 -0.38
C GLU A 40 3.79 1.65 0.47
N ALA A 41 4.65 1.44 1.47
CA ALA A 41 4.54 0.31 2.38
C ALA A 41 3.24 0.39 3.21
N LYS A 42 2.92 1.56 3.76
CA LYS A 42 1.69 1.80 4.53
C LYS A 42 0.42 1.69 3.68
N GLU A 43 0.44 2.18 2.44
CA GLU A 43 -0.70 2.05 1.52
C GLU A 43 -1.00 0.59 1.16
N LYS A 44 0.04 -0.25 1.05
CA LYS A 44 -0.16 -1.68 0.84
C LYS A 44 -0.77 -2.36 2.06
N GLU A 45 -0.34 -2.00 3.25
CA GLU A 45 -0.84 -2.55 4.51
C GLU A 45 -2.34 -2.22 4.68
N THR A 46 -2.72 -0.96 4.49
CA THR A 46 -4.14 -0.53 4.56
C THR A 46 -5.04 -1.19 3.51
N ARG A 47 -4.53 -1.46 2.30
CA ARG A 47 -5.27 -2.20 1.25
C ARG A 47 -5.41 -3.69 1.56
N VAL A 48 -4.47 -4.29 2.27
CA VAL A 48 -4.55 -5.69 2.69
C VAL A 48 -5.57 -5.84 3.82
N ASP A 49 -5.57 -4.94 4.80
CA ASP A 49 -6.51 -4.97 5.92
C ASP A 49 -7.97 -4.71 5.48
N THR A 50 -8.20 -3.77 4.56
CA THR A 50 -9.56 -3.53 4.04
C THR A 50 -10.09 -4.70 3.22
N ARG A 51 -9.25 -5.41 2.45
CA ARG A 51 -9.66 -6.62 1.72
C ARG A 51 -10.00 -7.77 2.66
N GLN A 52 -9.26 -7.94 3.76
CA GLN A 52 -9.56 -8.97 4.76
C GLN A 52 -10.86 -8.67 5.53
N LEU A 53 -11.10 -7.41 5.88
CA LEU A 53 -12.35 -7.00 6.54
C LEU A 53 -13.58 -7.21 5.64
N LEU A 54 -13.49 -6.93 4.33
CA LEU A 54 -14.58 -7.17 3.38
C LEU A 54 -14.82 -8.67 3.14
N ALA A 55 -13.76 -9.49 3.10
CA ALA A 55 -13.89 -10.95 2.98
C ALA A 55 -14.52 -11.57 4.24
N ALA A 56 -14.18 -11.09 5.44
CA ALA A 56 -14.77 -11.56 6.69
C ALA A 56 -16.24 -11.10 6.86
N GLY A 57 -16.60 -9.93 6.34
CA GLY A 57 -17.97 -9.40 6.39
C GLY A 57 -18.96 -10.11 5.45
N GLN A 58 -18.50 -10.68 4.33
CA GLN A 58 -19.36 -11.33 3.34
C GLN A 58 -19.81 -12.75 3.71
N PHE A 59 -19.14 -13.43 4.64
CA PHE A 59 -19.53 -14.78 5.07
C PHE A 59 -20.71 -14.83 6.05
N ARG A 60 -21.10 -13.71 6.68
CA ARG A 60 -22.23 -13.67 7.63
C ARG A 60 -23.58 -13.33 7.00
N ALA A 61 -23.62 -12.70 5.83
CA ALA A 61 -24.88 -12.23 5.23
C ALA A 61 -25.66 -13.33 4.47
N ASN A 62 -25.01 -14.42 4.06
CA ASN A 62 -25.64 -15.42 3.18
C ASN A 62 -26.27 -16.65 3.88
N ARG A 63 -26.45 -16.62 5.21
CA ARG A 63 -27.13 -17.72 5.95
C ARG A 63 -28.56 -17.43 6.40
N SER A 64 -29.12 -16.26 6.06
CA SER A 64 -30.45 -15.85 6.54
C SER A 64 -31.47 -15.64 5.43
N ALA A 65 -31.50 -16.54 4.43
CA ALA A 65 -32.51 -16.50 3.38
C ALA A 65 -32.97 -17.92 2.97
N SER A 66 -33.50 -18.69 3.93
CA SER A 66 -34.46 -19.77 3.64
C SER A 66 -35.18 -20.19 4.91
N SER A 67 -36.26 -19.49 5.24
CA SER A 67 -37.35 -20.11 5.99
C SER A 67 -38.62 -19.35 5.65
N GLY A 68 -39.39 -19.92 4.73
CA GLY A 68 -40.72 -19.43 4.39
C GLY A 68 -41.58 -19.36 5.66
N ALA A 69 -42.04 -18.16 6.00
CA ALA A 69 -43.11 -17.97 6.95
C ALA A 69 -44.44 -18.08 6.18
N PRO A 70 -45.41 -18.88 6.67
CA PRO A 70 -46.68 -19.12 5.97
C PRO A 70 -47.59 -17.88 6.03
N ARG A 71 -48.27 -17.60 4.92
CA ARG A 71 -49.36 -16.62 4.86
C ARG A 71 -50.52 -17.09 5.75
N LEU A 72 -50.92 -16.28 6.72
CA LEU A 72 -52.23 -16.38 7.37
C LEU A 72 -53.20 -15.43 6.66
N LEU A 73 -54.39 -16.00 6.38
CA LEU A 73 -55.57 -15.40 5.76
C LEU A 73 -56.18 -14.30 6.61
#